data_AF-A0A847A675-F1
#
_entry.id   AF-A0A847A675-F1
#
_cell.length_a   1.000
_cell.length_b   1.000
_cell.length_c   1.000
_cell.angle_alpha   90.00
_cell.angle_beta   90.00
_cell.angle_gamma   90.00
#
_symmetry.space_group_name_H-M   'P 1'
#
loop_
_entity.id
_entity.type
_entity.pdbx_description
1 polymer ?
#
loop_
_entity_poly.entity_id
_entity_poly.type
_entity_poly.pdbx_seq_one_letter_code
_entity_poly.pdbx_strand_id
1 'polypeptide(L)'
;MAEVNNVLARGARRADPSARAVAWNWAWPESWQQKISPLMTENQIIQCTSETHLPTLIGGVPGTVVDYTMSLAGPGEHAKSFWQAAQKCGLETCAKVQFNNTWEMSAIPWLPVFDKVAEHVANLKGAGVR
;
A
#
# COMPACT_ATOMS: atom_id res chain seq x y z
N MET A 1 12.92 -10.25 6.18
CA MET A 1 12.13 -9.66 5.08
C MET A 1 12.92 -8.64 4.25
N ALA A 2 13.66 -7.70 4.84
CA ALA A 2 14.50 -6.76 4.08
C ALA A 2 15.55 -7.48 3.20
N GLU A 3 16.28 -8.45 3.76
CA GLU A 3 17.28 -9.22 3.02
C GLU A 3 16.70 -9.88 1.75
N VAL A 4 15.54 -10.55 1.87
CA VAL A 4 14.85 -11.17 0.73
C VAL A 4 14.50 -10.12 -0.34
N ASN A 5 13.94 -8.97 0.06
CA ASN A 5 13.64 -7.88 -0.87
C ASN A 5 14.91 -7.30 -1.52
N ASN A 6 16.03 -7.22 -0.79
CA ASN A 6 17.31 -6.76 -1.31
C ASN A 6 17.87 -7.74 -2.35
N VAL A 7 17.91 -9.05 -2.07
CA VAL A 7 18.44 -10.01 -3.04
C VAL A 7 17.59 -10.11 -4.30
N LEU A 8 16.26 -10.01 -4.17
CA LEU A 8 15.34 -9.98 -5.32
C LEU A 8 15.55 -8.72 -6.18
N ALA A 9 15.58 -7.54 -5.56
CA ALA A 9 15.81 -6.27 -6.26
C ALA A 9 17.18 -6.25 -6.95
N ARG A 10 18.24 -6.72 -6.27
CA ARG A 10 19.58 -6.83 -6.84
C ARG A 10 19.63 -7.79 -8.01
N GLY A 11 18.97 -8.96 -7.89
CA GLY A 11 18.89 -9.95 -8.95
C GLY A 11 18.20 -9.39 -10.20
N ALA A 12 17.04 -8.75 -10.02
CA ALA A 12 16.33 -8.08 -11.11
C ALA A 12 17.20 -7.00 -11.79
N ARG A 13 17.90 -6.18 -11.00
CA ARG A 13 18.74 -5.10 -11.53
C ARG A 13 20.01 -5.59 -12.24
N ARG A 14 20.52 -6.77 -11.87
CA ARG A 14 21.62 -7.42 -12.60
C ARG A 14 21.19 -7.88 -13.99
N ALA A 15 19.93 -8.30 -14.14
CA ALA A 15 19.38 -8.68 -15.45
C ALA A 15 18.99 -7.46 -16.28
N ASP A 16 18.42 -6.43 -15.65
CA ASP A 16 18.03 -5.17 -16.27
C ASP A 16 18.31 -3.99 -15.31
N PRO A 17 19.32 -3.14 -15.59
CA PRO A 17 19.64 -1.99 -14.74
C PRO A 17 18.48 -1.00 -14.51
N SER A 18 17.47 -0.99 -15.39
CA SER A 18 16.29 -0.13 -15.27
C SER A 18 15.17 -0.71 -14.40
N ALA A 19 15.30 -1.98 -13.97
CA ALA A 19 14.30 -2.66 -13.17
C ALA A 19 14.04 -1.92 -11.84
N ARG A 20 12.76 -1.70 -11.56
CA ARG A 20 12.25 -1.14 -10.30
C ARG A 20 11.64 -2.25 -9.46
N ALA A 21 11.92 -2.24 -8.16
CA ALA A 21 11.41 -3.25 -7.23
C ALA A 21 10.41 -2.61 -6.27
N VAL A 22 9.25 -3.24 -6.13
CA VAL A 22 8.22 -2.85 -5.17
C VAL A 22 8.26 -3.83 -4.00
N ALA A 23 8.42 -3.31 -2.79
CA ALA A 23 8.27 -4.06 -1.55
C ALA A 23 6.90 -3.74 -0.96
N TRP A 24 5.93 -4.63 -1.21
CA TRP A 24 4.56 -4.49 -0.69
C TRP A 24 4.48 -4.97 0.74
N ASN A 25 3.97 -4.12 1.64
CA ASN A 25 3.93 -4.36 3.07
C ASN A 25 2.84 -5.34 3.53
N TRP A 26 2.15 -6.02 2.61
CA TRP A 26 1.06 -6.93 2.95
C TRP A 26 1.50 -7.98 3.96
N ALA A 27 0.72 -8.11 5.03
CA ALA A 27 0.98 -8.96 6.19
C ALA A 27 2.30 -8.67 6.96
N TRP A 28 2.94 -7.52 6.74
CA TRP A 28 4.05 -7.12 7.60
C TRP A 28 3.54 -6.69 8.98
N PRO A 29 4.20 -7.11 10.06
CA PRO A 29 3.86 -6.64 11.41
C PRO A 29 4.03 -5.12 11.53
N GLU A 30 3.12 -4.47 12.26
CA GLU A 30 3.22 -3.02 12.55
C GLU A 30 4.53 -2.67 13.26
N SER A 31 5.08 -3.59 14.06
CA SER A 31 6.36 -3.41 14.74
C SER A 31 7.57 -3.19 13.80
N TRP A 32 7.39 -3.42 12.50
CA TRP A 32 8.43 -3.22 11.48
C TRP A 32 8.38 -1.85 10.81
N GLN A 33 7.33 -1.06 11.03
CA GLN A 33 7.07 0.21 10.37
C GLN A 33 8.29 1.14 10.31
N GLN A 34 8.99 1.32 11.43
CA GLN A 34 10.18 2.17 11.50
C GLN A 34 11.50 1.41 11.27
N LYS A 35 11.47 0.07 11.23
CA LYS A 35 12.65 -0.79 11.19
C LYS A 35 13.01 -1.26 9.80
N ILE A 36 12.01 -1.41 8.93
CA ILE A 36 12.20 -2.05 7.63
C ILE A 36 12.83 -1.13 6.60
N SER A 37 12.38 0.13 6.50
CA SER A 37 12.87 1.09 5.51
C SER A 37 14.38 1.35 5.58
N PRO A 38 15.01 1.51 6.78
CA PRO A 38 16.46 1.66 6.87
C PRO A 38 17.27 0.45 6.38
N LEU A 39 16.65 -0.72 6.26
CA LEU A 39 17.30 -1.96 5.84
C LEU A 39 17.13 -2.26 4.34
N MET A 40 16.40 -1.42 3.61
CA MET A 40 16.19 -1.55 2.17
C MET A 40 17.32 -0.86 1.42
N THR A 41 18.22 -1.65 0.82
CA THR A 41 19.49 -1.16 0.28
C THR A 41 19.52 -1.05 -1.24
N GLU A 42 18.42 -1.38 -1.92
CA GLU A 42 18.39 -1.52 -3.38
C GLU A 42 17.39 -0.52 -4.01
N ASN A 43 17.10 0.58 -3.32
CA ASN A 43 16.16 1.64 -3.73
C ASN A 43 14.78 1.07 -4.10
N GLN A 44 14.25 0.19 -3.26
CA GLN A 44 12.90 -0.35 -3.43
C GLN A 44 11.85 0.72 -3.16
N ILE A 45 10.70 0.58 -3.82
CA ILE A 45 9.50 1.37 -3.59
C ILE A 45 8.70 0.69 -2.49
N ILE A 46 8.40 1.41 -1.40
CA ILE A 46 7.55 0.88 -0.34
C ILE A 46 6.09 1.05 -0.74
N GLN A 47 5.40 -0.09 -0.95
CA GLN A 47 3.98 -0.11 -1.29
C GLN A 47 3.14 -0.49 -0.09
N CYS A 48 2.05 0.24 0.13
CA CYS A 48 1.04 -0.12 1.12
C CYS A 48 -0.34 -0.23 0.50
N THR A 49 -1.14 -1.21 0.94
CA THR A 49 -2.58 -1.14 0.71
C THR A 49 -3.13 -0.02 1.59
N SER A 50 -3.70 1.00 0.97
CA SER A 50 -3.94 2.26 1.67
C SER A 50 -5.02 2.18 2.75
N GLU A 51 -5.93 1.23 2.63
CA GLU A 51 -7.12 1.08 3.45
C GLU A 51 -6.91 0.11 4.62
N THR A 52 -5.79 -0.62 4.64
CA THR A 52 -5.49 -1.59 5.70
C THR A 52 -5.57 -0.91 7.08
N HIS A 53 -6.22 -1.60 8.00
CA HIS A 53 -6.56 -1.16 9.35
C HIS A 53 -7.53 0.04 9.46
N LEU A 54 -8.17 0.48 8.38
CA LEU A 54 -9.27 1.44 8.51
C LEU A 54 -10.38 0.86 9.40
N PRO A 55 -10.87 1.61 10.39
CA PRO A 55 -11.99 1.17 11.22
C PRO A 55 -13.27 1.10 10.40
N THR A 56 -14.10 0.09 10.65
CA THR A 56 -15.41 -0.09 10.02
C THR A 56 -16.50 -0.13 11.09
N LEU A 57 -17.70 0.34 10.75
CA LEU A 57 -18.91 0.16 11.57
C LEU A 57 -20.07 -0.26 10.66
N ILE A 58 -20.21 -1.56 10.42
CA ILE A 58 -21.20 -2.10 9.49
C ILE A 58 -22.37 -2.67 10.27
N GLY A 59 -23.57 -2.11 10.10
CA GLY A 59 -24.77 -2.55 10.84
C GLY A 59 -24.63 -2.42 12.37
N GLY A 60 -23.81 -1.46 12.84
CA GLY A 60 -23.51 -1.29 14.26
C GLY A 60 -22.42 -2.22 14.80
N VAL A 61 -21.82 -3.07 13.97
CA VAL A 61 -20.74 -3.98 14.36
C VAL A 61 -19.38 -3.33 14.07
N PRO A 62 -18.53 -3.11 15.09
CA PRO A 62 -17.19 -2.58 14.88
C PRO A 62 -16.28 -3.63 14.21
N GLY A 63 -15.40 -3.17 13.34
CA GLY A 63 -14.43 -4.02 12.64
C GLY A 63 -13.27 -3.22 12.08
N THR A 64 -12.42 -3.87 11.29
CA THR A 64 -11.28 -3.23 10.64
C THR A 64 -11.04 -3.85 9.27
N VAL A 65 -10.61 -3.04 8.31
CA VAL A 65 -10.23 -3.50 6.98
C VAL A 65 -8.93 -4.29 7.07
N VAL A 66 -8.95 -5.55 6.62
CA VAL A 66 -7.75 -6.41 6.64
C VAL A 66 -6.88 -6.20 5.41
N ASP A 67 -7.49 -5.99 4.25
CA ASP A 67 -6.76 -5.81 2.98
C ASP A 67 -7.14 -4.47 2.35
N TYR A 68 -8.18 -4.44 1.51
CA TYR A 68 -8.66 -3.26 0.77
C TYR A 68 -10.17 -3.07 0.97
N THR A 69 -10.67 -1.90 0.60
CA THR A 69 -12.11 -1.63 0.53
C THR A 69 -12.40 -0.52 -0.46
N MET A 70 -13.55 -0.60 -1.14
CA MET A 70 -14.07 0.50 -1.96
C MET A 70 -15.16 1.32 -1.27
N SER A 71 -15.66 0.88 -0.11
CA SER A 71 -16.70 1.61 0.63
C SER A 71 -16.12 2.69 1.55
N LEU A 72 -14.84 2.58 1.91
CA LEU A 72 -14.11 3.58 2.71
C LEU A 72 -12.92 4.09 1.90
N ALA A 73 -12.87 5.39 1.65
CA ALA A 73 -11.75 6.00 0.98
C ALA A 73 -10.57 6.14 1.97
N GLY A 74 -9.48 5.41 1.70
CA GLY A 74 -8.23 5.56 2.44
C GLY A 74 -7.51 6.89 2.12
N PRO A 75 -6.24 7.07 2.57
CA PRO A 75 -5.45 6.11 3.34
C PRO A 75 -5.69 6.18 4.85
N GLY A 76 -5.54 5.04 5.53
CA GLY A 76 -5.50 4.93 6.99
C GLY A 76 -4.13 5.25 7.58
N GLU A 77 -4.08 5.39 8.91
CA GLU A 77 -2.83 5.71 9.62
C GLU A 77 -1.75 4.65 9.42
N HIS A 78 -2.12 3.36 9.35
CA HIS A 78 -1.18 2.28 9.08
C HIS A 78 -0.33 2.56 7.84
N ALA A 79 -0.95 2.80 6.67
CA ALA A 79 -0.24 3.09 5.43
C ALA A 79 0.59 4.39 5.51
N LYS A 80 0.00 5.49 6.02
CA LYS A 80 0.70 6.77 6.21
C LYS A 80 1.98 6.61 7.02
N SER A 81 1.89 5.81 8.07
CA SER A 81 2.97 5.61 9.02
C SER A 81 4.18 4.86 8.40
N PHE A 82 3.94 3.89 7.51
CA PHE A 82 4.98 3.22 6.73
C PHE A 82 5.57 4.14 5.66
N TRP A 83 4.73 4.90 4.95
CA TRP A 83 5.19 5.84 3.93
C TRP A 83 6.07 6.93 4.52
N GLN A 84 5.69 7.50 5.67
CA GLN A 84 6.52 8.48 6.36
C GLN A 84 7.89 7.90 6.77
N ALA A 85 7.94 6.66 7.25
CA ALA A 85 9.21 6.00 7.59
C ALA A 85 10.08 5.78 6.35
N ALA A 86 9.48 5.35 5.23
CA ALA A 86 10.16 5.18 3.94
C ALA A 86 10.72 6.51 3.38
N GLN A 87 9.90 7.57 3.40
CA GLN A 87 10.28 8.90 2.93
C GLN A 87 11.44 9.49 3.75
N LYS A 88 11.48 9.26 5.07
CA LYS A 88 12.61 9.65 5.92
C LYS A 88 13.92 8.95 5.54
N CYS A 89 13.85 7.76 4.93
CA CYS A 89 14.99 7.04 4.38
C CYS A 89 15.29 7.40 2.92
N GLY A 90 14.57 8.36 2.33
CA GLY A 90 14.71 8.73 0.91
C GLY A 90 14.15 7.70 -0.07
N LEU A 91 13.34 6.75 0.39
CA LEU A 91 12.71 5.75 -0.47
C LEU A 91 11.45 6.30 -1.12
N GLU A 92 11.19 5.83 -2.35
CA GLU A 92 9.92 6.08 -3.03
C GLU A 92 8.78 5.30 -2.35
N THR A 93 7.56 5.84 -2.43
CA THR A 93 6.36 5.24 -1.86
C THR A 93 5.23 5.21 -2.86
N CYS A 94 4.49 4.10 -2.91
CA CYS A 94 3.29 3.98 -3.72
C CYS A 94 2.13 3.33 -2.93
N ALA A 95 0.91 3.47 -3.44
CA ALA A 95 -0.27 2.82 -2.89
C ALA A 95 -0.70 1.65 -3.78
N LYS A 96 -1.07 0.53 -3.18
CA LYS A 96 -1.89 -0.48 -3.84
C LYS A 96 -3.35 -0.05 -3.70
N VAL A 97 -4.05 0.06 -4.83
CA VAL A 97 -5.46 0.47 -4.89
C VAL A 97 -6.29 -0.56 -5.65
N GLN A 98 -7.57 -0.66 -5.33
CA GLN A 98 -8.55 -1.50 -6.02
C GLN A 98 -9.78 -0.65 -6.38
N PHE A 99 -9.90 -0.22 -7.64
CA PHE A 99 -10.93 0.74 -8.07
C PHE A 99 -11.98 0.19 -9.04
N ASN A 100 -11.79 -1.03 -9.55
CA ASN A 100 -12.66 -1.57 -10.59
C ASN A 100 -13.73 -2.49 -9.99
N ASN A 101 -13.29 -3.66 -9.55
CA ASN A 101 -14.12 -4.67 -8.88
C ASN A 101 -13.41 -5.16 -7.62
N THR A 102 -14.02 -6.09 -6.89
CA THR A 102 -13.35 -6.79 -5.79
C THR A 102 -13.06 -8.24 -6.19
N TRP A 103 -12.20 -8.93 -5.44
CA TRP A 103 -11.98 -10.37 -5.62
C TRP A 103 -13.29 -11.15 -5.47
N GLU A 104 -14.13 -10.73 -4.53
CA GLU A 104 -15.43 -11.34 -4.21
C GLU A 104 -16.49 -11.04 -5.28
N MET A 105 -16.33 -9.98 -6.07
CA MET A 105 -17.28 -9.53 -7.10
C MET A 105 -16.58 -9.27 -8.43
N SER A 106 -15.76 -10.21 -8.89
CA SER A 106 -14.97 -10.08 -10.12
C SER A 106 -15.76 -10.34 -11.42
N ALA A 107 -16.98 -10.86 -11.31
CA ALA A 107 -17.83 -11.23 -12.45
C ALA A 107 -18.48 -10.03 -13.18
N ILE A 108 -18.42 -8.83 -12.59
CA ILE A 108 -18.94 -7.60 -13.19
C ILE A 108 -17.79 -6.72 -13.69
N PRO A 109 -18.01 -5.90 -14.73
CA PRO A 109 -16.94 -5.11 -15.32
C PRO A 109 -16.38 -4.07 -14.35
N TRP A 110 -17.23 -3.50 -13.49
CA TRP A 110 -16.86 -2.48 -12.51
C TRP A 110 -17.98 -2.28 -11.45
N LEU A 111 -17.65 -1.71 -10.29
CA LEU A 111 -18.59 -1.36 -9.21
C LEU A 111 -18.97 0.13 -9.21
N PRO A 112 -20.26 0.50 -9.13
CA PRO A 112 -20.79 1.87 -9.20
C PRO A 112 -20.52 2.79 -8.02
N VAL A 113 -19.24 2.96 -7.67
CA VAL A 113 -18.77 3.76 -6.53
C VAL A 113 -17.75 4.84 -6.96
N PHE A 114 -17.97 5.47 -8.12
CA PHE A 114 -17.04 6.45 -8.70
C PHE A 114 -16.68 7.60 -7.76
N ASP A 115 -17.64 8.11 -6.98
CA ASP A 115 -17.38 9.19 -6.02
C ASP A 115 -16.37 8.75 -4.95
N LYS A 116 -16.43 7.48 -4.52
CA LYS A 116 -15.48 6.91 -3.56
C LYS A 116 -14.10 6.72 -4.17
N VAL A 117 -14.04 6.29 -5.43
CA VAL A 117 -12.77 6.22 -6.17
C VAL A 117 -12.14 7.61 -6.30
N ALA A 118 -12.92 8.63 -6.65
CA ALA A 118 -12.43 10.00 -6.77
C ALA A 118 -11.94 10.57 -5.42
N GLU A 119 -12.71 10.35 -4.35
CA GLU A 119 -12.34 10.70 -2.97
C GLU A 119 -11.01 10.04 -2.58
N HIS A 120 -10.87 8.75 -2.83
CA HIS A 120 -9.68 7.99 -2.48
C HIS A 120 -8.45 8.45 -3.27
N VAL A 121 -8.58 8.71 -4.57
CA VAL A 121 -7.50 9.29 -5.38
C VAL A 121 -7.09 10.66 -4.85
N ALA A 122 -8.04 11.53 -4.48
CA ALA A 122 -7.74 12.83 -3.91
C ALA A 122 -6.99 12.72 -2.59
N ASN A 123 -7.41 11.80 -1.71
CA ASN A 123 -6.77 11.55 -0.42
C ASN A 123 -5.32 11.03 -0.59
N LEU A 124 -5.07 10.12 -1.54
CA LEU A 124 -3.74 9.61 -1.83
C LEU A 124 -2.81 10.71 -2.38
N LYS A 125 -3.31 11.58 -3.25
CA LYS A 125 -2.58 12.76 -3.71
C LYS A 125 -2.24 13.69 -2.54
N GLY A 126 -3.19 13.93 -1.65
CA GLY A 126 -2.98 14.72 -0.43
C GLY A 126 -1.93 14.12 0.52
N ALA A 127 -1.78 12.79 0.54
CA ALA A 127 -0.75 12.09 1.31
C ALA A 127 0.64 12.11 0.66
N GLY A 128 0.78 12.63 -0.56
CA GLY A 128 2.07 12.73 -1.25
C GLY A 128 2.65 11.41 -1.76
N VAL A 129 1.81 10.39 -1.93
CA VAL A 129 2.19 9.06 -2.43
C VAL A 129 2.09 9.02 -3.95
N ARG A 130 3.04 8.38 -4.64
CA ARG A 130 3.17 8.44 -6.11
C ARG A 130 3.22 7.07 -6.78
#